data_AF-A0A3D1SS46-F1
#
_entry.id   AF-A0A3D1SS46-F1
#
_cell.length_a   1.000
_cell.length_b   1.000
_cell.length_c   1.000
_cell.angle_alpha   90.00
_cell.angle_beta   90.00
_cell.angle_gamma   90.00
#
_symmetry.space_group_name_H-M   'P 1'
#
loop_
_entity.id
_entity.type
_entity.pdbx_description
1 polymer ?
#
loop_
_entity_poly.entity_id
_entity_poly.type
_entity_poly.pdbx_seq_one_letter_code
_entity_poly.pdbx_strand_id
1 'polypeptide(L)'
;GLKAMYKDGYRYKKAGISLTKITPQRSIQPDLFGDFSLTKHYREARLMAIVDAINSIYGRDTLIFAIQGVTRSWKMKQLKLSSHFTTKWSEILTV
;
A
#
# COMPACT_ATOMS: atom_id res chain seq x y z
N GLY A 1 2.00 -3.02 -16.82
CA GLY A 1 3.44 -3.26 -16.60
C GLY A 1 4.23 -2.69 -17.77
N LEU A 2 5.49 -2.29 -17.58
CA LEU A 2 6.29 -1.40 -18.47
C LEU A 2 6.09 -1.59 -19.98
N LYS A 3 6.00 -2.83 -20.49
CA LYS A 3 5.70 -3.13 -21.92
C LYS A 3 4.38 -2.53 -22.44
N ALA A 4 3.38 -2.37 -21.57
CA ALA A 4 2.08 -1.75 -21.90
C ALA A 4 2.10 -0.20 -21.81
N MET A 5 3.12 0.37 -21.18
CA MET A 5 3.31 1.82 -21.04
C MET A 5 4.35 2.38 -22.02
N TYR A 6 5.15 1.48 -22.61
CA TYR A 6 6.12 1.78 -23.64
C TYR A 6 5.40 1.99 -24.98
N LYS A 7 5.63 3.15 -25.59
CA LYS A 7 5.14 3.58 -26.89
C LYS A 7 6.36 3.89 -27.74
N ASP A 8 6.40 3.27 -28.90
CA ASP A 8 7.46 3.50 -29.86
C ASP A 8 7.45 4.96 -30.36
N GLY A 9 8.62 5.50 -30.69
CA GLY A 9 8.77 6.90 -31.14
C GLY A 9 8.87 7.96 -30.04
N TYR A 10 8.77 7.59 -28.76
CA TYR A 10 8.92 8.53 -27.63
C TYR A 10 10.26 8.36 -26.90
N ARG A 11 10.89 9.49 -26.55
CA ARG A 11 12.07 9.51 -25.69
C ARG A 11 11.64 9.43 -24.22
N TYR A 12 11.96 8.32 -23.56
CA TYR A 12 11.70 8.13 -22.14
C TYR A 12 12.83 8.72 -21.30
N LYS A 13 12.48 9.44 -20.22
CA LYS A 13 13.44 9.91 -19.21
C LYS A 13 13.39 9.00 -17.98
N LYS A 14 14.56 8.64 -17.46
CA LYS A 14 14.69 7.90 -16.20
C LYS A 14 14.39 8.85 -15.04
N ALA A 15 13.42 8.49 -14.20
CA ALA A 15 13.15 9.17 -12.94
C ALA A 15 13.39 8.19 -11.78
N GLY A 16 14.15 8.62 -10.78
CA GLY A 16 14.29 7.90 -9.52
C GLY A 16 13.39 8.54 -8.47
N ILE A 17 12.50 7.77 -7.86
CA ILE A 17 11.71 8.23 -6.71
C ILE A 17 12.45 7.77 -5.46
N SER A 18 12.91 8.72 -4.65
CA SER A 18 13.52 8.45 -3.35
C SER A 18 12.61 8.99 -2.26
N LEU A 19 12.19 8.11 -1.36
CA LEU A 19 11.46 8.50 -0.16
C LEU A 19 12.48 8.72 0.95
N THR A 20 12.64 9.96 1.39
CA THR A 20 13.46 10.32 2.53
C THR A 20 12.57 10.61 3.74
N LYS A 21 13.12 10.46 4.96
CA LYS A 21 12.43 10.76 6.24
C LYS A 21 11.31 9.79 6.66
N ILE A 22 11.39 8.52 6.24
CA ILE A 22 10.57 7.46 6.86
C ILE A 22 11.05 7.33 8.31
N THR A 23 10.16 7.56 9.27
CA THR A 23 10.47 7.55 10.70
C THR A 23 9.43 6.73 11.46
N PRO A 24 9.80 6.09 12.59
CA PRO A 24 8.84 5.40 13.43
C PRO A 24 7.80 6.37 13.98
N GLN A 25 6.54 5.95 14.01
CA GLN A 25 5.42 6.76 14.49
C GLN A 25 5.56 7.24 15.94
N ARG A 26 6.36 6.55 16.77
CA ARG A 26 6.59 6.91 18.17
C ARG A 26 7.60 8.05 18.36
N SER A 27 8.38 8.35 17.34
CA SER A 27 9.52 9.28 17.40
C SER A 27 9.30 10.40 16.39
N ILE A 28 8.29 11.22 16.66
CA ILE A 28 7.94 12.38 15.83
C ILE A 28 8.50 13.62 16.48
N GLN A 29 9.38 14.29 15.74
CA GLN A 29 9.87 15.62 16.09
C GLN A 29 8.96 16.65 15.42
N PRO A 30 8.16 17.42 16.18
CA PRO A 30 7.43 18.55 15.60
C PRO A 30 8.41 19.63 15.15
N ASP A 31 8.04 20.35 14.10
CA ASP A 31 8.76 21.55 13.68
C ASP A 31 8.49 22.71 14.65
N LEU A 32 9.49 23.57 14.86
CA LEU A 32 9.40 24.69 15.80
C LEU A 32 8.40 25.76 15.34
N PHE A 33 8.24 25.92 14.02
CA PHE A 33 7.38 26.93 13.40
C PHE A 33 6.25 26.35 12.55
N GLY A 34 6.10 25.02 12.54
CA GLY A 34 5.07 24.34 11.75
C GLY A 34 3.72 24.28 12.46
N ASP A 35 2.63 24.15 11.69
CA ASP A 35 1.27 23.89 12.20
C ASP A 35 1.10 22.41 12.63
N PHE A 36 2.08 21.86 13.34
CA PHE A 36 2.01 20.49 13.81
C PHE A 36 1.11 20.41 15.04
N SER A 37 0.00 19.68 14.92
CA SER A 37 -0.89 19.38 16.03
C SER A 37 -0.76 17.92 16.44
N LEU A 38 -0.25 17.67 17.66
CA LEU A 38 -0.21 16.34 18.28
C LEU A 38 -1.60 15.69 18.29
N THR A 39 -2.64 16.47 18.58
CA THR A 39 -4.02 15.96 18.62
C THR A 39 -4.50 15.48 17.26
N LYS A 40 -4.24 16.23 16.18
CA LYS A 40 -4.56 15.79 14.80
C LYS A 40 -3.78 14.52 14.46
N HIS A 41 -2.49 14.49 14.78
CA HIS A 41 -1.63 13.34 14.52
C HIS A 41 -2.15 12.06 15.20
N TYR A 42 -2.49 12.10 16.50
CA TYR A 42 -3.03 10.94 17.20
C TYR A 42 -4.41 10.51 16.69
N ARG A 43 -5.22 11.45 16.20
CA ARG A 43 -6.51 11.14 15.57
C ARG A 43 -6.32 10.40 14.25
N GLU A 44 -5.41 10.86 13.40
CA GLU A 44 -5.07 10.21 12.13
C GLU A 44 -4.47 8.82 12.35
N ALA A 45 -3.57 8.69 13.32
CA ALA A 45 -3.01 7.41 13.76
C ALA A 45 -4.10 6.40 14.14
N ARG A 46 -5.07 6.84 14.95
CA ARG A 46 -6.20 6.00 15.38
C ARG A 46 -7.09 5.61 14.20
N LEU A 47 -7.36 6.54 13.29
CA LEU A 47 -8.12 6.27 12.07
C LEU A 47 -7.45 5.16 11.25
N MET A 48 -6.14 5.27 10.99
CA MET A 48 -5.39 4.26 10.25
C MET A 48 -5.43 2.89 10.93
N ALA A 49 -5.27 2.85 12.26
CA ALA A 49 -5.36 1.59 13.02
C ALA A 49 -6.74 0.92 12.90
N ILE A 50 -7.82 1.70 12.87
CA ILE A 50 -9.19 1.17 12.67
C ILE A 50 -9.35 0.60 11.25
N VAL A 51 -8.85 1.31 10.24
CA VAL A 51 -8.88 0.83 8.85
C VAL A 51 -8.13 -0.51 8.73
N ASP A 52 -6.95 -0.61 9.33
CA ASP A 52 -6.16 -1.83 9.34
C ASP A 52 -6.87 -2.98 10.07
N ALA A 53 -7.50 -2.69 11.21
CA ALA A 53 -8.26 -3.69 11.96
C ALA A 53 -9.42 -4.25 11.14
N ILE A 54 -10.18 -3.38 10.46
CA ILE A 54 -11.30 -3.79 9.59
C ILE A 54 -10.77 -4.66 8.43
N ASN A 55 -9.70 -4.23 7.77
CA ASN A 55 -9.07 -5.00 6.69
C ASN A 55 -8.48 -6.33 7.18
N SER A 56 -8.07 -6.43 8.44
CA SER A 56 -7.61 -7.71 9.01
C SER A 56 -8.76 -8.70 9.24
N ILE A 57 -9.96 -8.21 9.56
CA ILE A 57 -11.13 -9.05 9.86
C ILE A 57 -11.84 -9.47 8.57
N TYR A 58 -12.11 -8.51 7.68
CA TYR A 58 -12.96 -8.73 6.50
C TYR A 58 -12.17 -9.03 5.22
N GLY A 59 -10.84 -8.99 5.29
CA GLY A 59 -9.96 -9.25 4.15
C GLY A 59 -9.22 -8.01 3.66
N ARG A 60 -8.11 -8.28 2.97
CA ARG A 60 -7.24 -7.22 2.46
C ARG A 60 -8.00 -6.35 1.45
N ASP A 61 -7.83 -5.04 1.60
CA ASP A 61 -8.45 -4.02 0.74
C ASP A 61 -9.98 -3.94 0.79
N THR A 62 -10.62 -4.44 1.86
CA THR A 62 -12.06 -4.26 2.07
C THR A 62 -12.45 -2.80 2.27
N LEU A 63 -11.60 -2.04 2.97
CA LEU A 63 -11.77 -0.62 3.22
C LEU A 63 -10.55 0.13 2.68
N ILE A 64 -10.81 1.00 1.70
CA ILE A 64 -9.79 1.79 1.00
C ILE A 64 -10.17 3.27 0.99
N PHE A 65 -9.17 4.14 0.90
CA PHE A 65 -9.44 5.56 0.70
C PHE A 65 -9.88 5.80 -0.74
N ALA A 66 -10.97 6.56 -0.92
CA ALA A 66 -11.53 6.85 -2.25
C ALA A 66 -10.51 7.43 -3.23
N ILE A 67 -9.55 8.23 -2.73
CA ILE A 67 -8.51 8.85 -3.55
C ILE A 67 -7.50 7.85 -4.14
N GLN A 68 -7.42 6.63 -3.61
CA GLN A 68 -6.56 5.57 -4.16
C GLN A 68 -7.12 4.97 -5.45
N GLY A 69 -8.39 5.23 -5.77
CA GLY A 69 -9.10 4.62 -6.88
C GLY A 69 -9.52 3.17 -6.60
N VAL A 70 -10.65 2.76 -7.17
CA VAL A 70 -11.21 1.41 -6.99
C VAL A 70 -10.42 0.38 -7.81
N THR A 71 -9.92 0.77 -8.98
CA THR A 71 -9.26 -0.13 -9.92
C THR A 71 -7.74 0.03 -9.84
N ARG A 72 -7.06 -0.95 -9.25
CA ARG A 72 -5.58 -0.96 -9.19
C ARG A 72 -5.01 -1.56 -10.47
N SER A 73 -4.60 -0.72 -11.42
CA SER A 73 -3.94 -1.14 -12.67
C SER A 73 -2.53 -1.74 -12.45
N TRP A 74 -1.95 -1.51 -11.27
CA TRP A 74 -0.66 -2.03 -10.82
C TRP A 74 -0.85 -3.12 -9.74
N LYS A 75 -1.29 -4.30 -10.17
CA LYS A 75 -1.22 -5.51 -9.34
C LYS A 75 0.15 -6.17 -9.51
N MET A 76 0.74 -6.68 -8.43
CA MET A 76 1.97 -7.46 -8.49
C MET A 76 1.78 -8.66 -9.44
N LYS A 77 2.69 -8.87 -10.40
CA LYS A 77 2.65 -10.05 -11.29
C LYS A 77 3.03 -11.30 -10.48
N GLN A 78 2.03 -12.07 -10.05
CA GLN A 78 2.19 -13.31 -9.29
C GLN A 78 2.30 -14.56 -10.20
N LEU A 79 3.03 -14.48 -11.32
CA LEU A 79 3.13 -15.59 -12.30
C LEU A 79 3.93 -16.81 -11.81
N LYS A 80 4.65 -16.68 -10.70
CA LYS A 80 5.45 -17.76 -10.08
C LYS A 80 5.04 -18.01 -8.62
N LEU A 81 3.79 -17.72 -8.27
CA LEU A 81 3.30 -17.95 -6.92
C LEU A 81 3.18 -19.46 -6.70
N SER A 82 3.77 -19.97 -5.62
CA SER A 82 3.52 -21.35 -5.17
C SER A 82 2.06 -21.49 -4.75
N SER A 83 1.47 -22.68 -4.94
CA SER A 83 0.11 -22.94 -4.48
C SER A 83 -0.04 -22.67 -2.98
N HIS A 84 -1.17 -22.09 -2.58
CA HIS A 84 -1.49 -21.69 -1.21
C HIS A 84 -1.97 -22.88 -0.39
N PHE A 85 -1.12 -23.90 -0.25
CA PHE A 85 -1.47 -25.15 0.43
C PHE A 85 -1.99 -24.95 1.87
N THR A 86 -1.56 -23.88 2.56
CA THR A 86 -1.93 -23.63 3.96
C THR A 86 -3.06 -22.63 4.15
N THR A 87 -3.39 -21.83 3.14
CA THR A 87 -4.34 -20.71 3.27
C THR A 87 -5.53 -20.79 2.33
N LYS A 88 -5.54 -21.75 1.40
CA LYS A 88 -6.65 -21.95 0.48
C LYS A 88 -6.94 -23.44 0.26
N TRP A 89 -8.05 -23.88 0.82
CA TRP A 89 -8.48 -25.29 0.79
C TRP A 89 -8.59 -25.86 -0.64
N SER A 90 -8.97 -25.05 -1.63
CA SER A 90 -9.05 -25.46 -3.03
C SER A 90 -7.69 -25.72 -3.70
N GLU A 91 -6.59 -25.33 -3.06
CA GLU A 91 -5.22 -25.51 -3.56
C GLU A 91 -4.47 -26.61 -2.77
N ILE A 92 -5.14 -27.28 -1.82
CA ILE A 92 -4.61 -28.46 -1.14
C ILE A 92 -4.53 -29.61 -2.14
N LEU A 93 -3.41 -30.34 -2.13
CA LEU A 93 -3.20 -31.50 -2.99
C LEU A 93 -4.19 -32.61 -2.59
N THR A 94 -5.16 -32.89 -3.45
CA THR A 94 -6.05 -34.05 -3.28
C THR A 94 -5.34 -35.29 -3.81
N VAL A 95 -5.20 -36.32 -2.97
CA VAL A 95 -4.65 -37.64 -3.31
C VAL A 95 -5.78 -38.58 -3.70
#